data_AF-A0A6M0G853-F1
#
_entry.id   AF-A0A6M0G853-F1
#
_cell.length_a   1.000
_cell.length_b   1.000
_cell.length_c   1.000
_cell.angle_alpha   90.00
_cell.angle_beta   90.00
_cell.angle_gamma   90.00
#
_symmetry.space_group_name_H-M   'P 1'
#
loop_
_entity.id
_entity.type
_entity.pdbx_description
1 polymer ?
#
loop_
_entity_poly.entity_id
_entity_poly.type
_entity_poly.pdbx_seq_one_letter_code
_entity_poly.pdbx_strand_id
1 'polypeptide(L)' 'MTYTPLKLTFEQYLEYDDGTDNRYELFDGELRLVPSESEENGWIAVWLM' A
#
# COMPACT_ATOMS: atom_id res chain seq x y z
N MET A 1 -18.06 6.35 6.96
CA MET A 1 -16.90 7.25 6.84
C MET A 1 -16.66 7.46 5.35
N THR A 2 -16.72 8.70 4.87
CA THR A 2 -16.43 9.00 3.47
C THR A 2 -14.91 9.05 3.30
N TYR A 3 -14.34 8.04 2.64
CA TYR A 3 -12.92 8.02 2.27
C TYR A 3 -12.74 8.90 1.03
N THR A 4 -11.97 9.98 1.14
CA THR A 4 -11.56 10.76 -0.03
C THR A 4 -10.30 10.11 -0.60
N PRO A 5 -10.34 9.57 -1.82
CA PRO A 5 -9.16 8.97 -2.43
C PRO A 5 -8.09 10.06 -2.65
N LEU A 6 -6.90 9.82 -2.11
CA LEU A 6 -5.76 10.69 -2.36
C LEU A 6 -5.21 10.36 -3.74
N LYS A 7 -5.30 11.31 -4.68
CA LYS A 7 -4.79 11.15 -6.04
C LYS A 7 -3.40 11.73 -6.18
N LEU A 8 -2.46 10.93 -6.66
CA LEU A 8 -1.05 11.29 -6.84
C LEU A 8 -0.58 10.91 -8.25
N THR A 9 0.39 11.66 -8.77
CA THR A 9 1.20 11.18 -9.90
C THR A 9 2.19 10.12 -9.40
N PHE A 10 2.82 9.40 -10.33
CA PHE A 10 3.82 8.39 -9.98
C PHE A 10 5.02 9.01 -9.25
N GLU A 11 5.47 10.20 -9.66
CA GLU A 11 6.58 10.92 -9.02
C GLU A 11 6.22 11.34 -7.59
N GLN A 12 5.00 11.86 -7.39
CA GLN A 12 4.53 12.23 -6.05
C GLN A 12 4.38 11.00 -5.13
N TYR A 13 4.00 9.85 -5.69
CA TYR A 13 3.96 8.58 -4.96
C TYR A 13 5.35 8.13 -4.50
N LEU A 14 6.38 8.27 -5.33
CA LEU A 14 7.75 7.88 -4.98
C LEU A 14 8.33 8.73 -3.83
N GLU A 15 7.88 9.98 -3.71
CA GLU A 15 8.29 10.89 -2.63
C GLU A 15 7.29 10.92 -1.46
N TYR A 16 6.22 10.11 -1.52
CA TYR A 16 5.18 10.11 -0.51
C TYR A 16 5.67 9.48 0.80
N ASP A 17 5.57 10.23 1.89
CA ASP A 17 5.81 9.78 3.26
C ASP A 17 4.74 10.42 4.16
N ASP A 18 3.96 9.59 4.87
CA ASP A 18 2.96 10.06 5.83
C ASP A 18 3.51 10.16 7.26
N GLY A 19 4.82 9.93 7.44
CA GLY A 19 5.52 9.93 8.72
C GLY A 19 5.26 8.67 9.56
N THR A 20 4.69 7.63 8.96
CA THR A 20 4.40 6.35 9.60
C THR A 20 5.07 5.18 8.89
N ASP A 21 4.98 3.99 9.46
CA ASP A 21 5.47 2.74 8.84
C ASP A 21 4.43 2.09 7.90
N ASN A 22 3.40 2.85 7.51
CA ASN A 22 2.38 2.38 6.60
C ASN A 22 2.96 2.17 5.19
N ARG A 23 2.55 1.08 4.55
CA ARG A 23 2.91 0.80 3.16
C ARG A 23 1.74 1.17 2.26
N TYR A 24 2.03 1.85 1.15
CA TYR A 24 1.00 2.27 0.20
C TYR A 24 1.35 1.83 -1.22
N GLU A 25 0.31 1.60 -2.01
CA GLU A 25 0.40 1.28 -3.44
C GLU A 25 -0.45 2.26 -4.25
N LEU A 26 0.05 2.60 -5.44
CA LEU A 26 -0.65 3.49 -6.36
C LEU A 26 -1.51 2.66 -7.33
N PHE A 27 -2.83 2.73 -7.19
CA PHE A 27 -3.81 2.07 -8.05
C PHE A 27 -4.57 3.10 -8.89
N ASP A 28 -4.32 3.13 -10.20
CA ASP A 28 -4.95 4.09 -11.14
C ASP A 28 -4.84 5.56 -10.68
N GLY A 29 -3.69 5.91 -10.11
CA GLY A 29 -3.41 7.24 -9.57
C GLY A 29 -4.01 7.50 -8.18
N GLU A 30 -4.64 6.50 -7.55
CA GLU A 30 -5.13 6.58 -6.16
C GLU A 30 -4.18 5.87 -5.21
N LEU A 31 -3.80 6.54 -4.13
CA LEU A 31 -2.97 5.96 -3.10
C LEU A 31 -3.81 5.07 -2.17
N ARG A 32 -3.51 3.78 -2.11
CA ARG A 32 -4.18 2.82 -1.23
C ARG A 32 -3.23 2.25 -0.19
N LEU A 33 -3.70 2.15 1.04
CA LEU A 33 -2.97 1.50 2.12
C LEU A 33 -2.92 -0.01 1.86
N VAL A 34 -1.72 -0.58 1.90
CA VAL A 34 -1.48 -2.02 1.88
C VAL A 34 -1.37 -2.48 3.33
N PRO A 35 -2.30 -3.34 3.80
CA PRO A 35 -2.19 -3.88 5.15
C PRO A 35 -0.91 -4.73 5.28
N SER A 36 -0.43 -4.87 6.52
CA SER A 36 0.62 -5.83 6.81
C SER A 36 0.20 -7.23 6.37
N GLU A 37 1.15 -8.00 5.84
CA GLU A 37 0.90 -9.38 5.44
C GLU A 37 0.41 -10.20 6.64
N SER A 38 -0.60 -11.04 6.42
CA SER A 38 -1.05 -11.96 7.47
C SER A 38 -0.03 -13.08 7.66
N GLU A 39 0.02 -13.67 8.85
CA GLU A 39 0.89 -14.81 9.11
C GLU A 39 0.57 -15.98 8.15
N GLU A 40 -0.71 -16.26 7.92
CA GLU A 40 -1.18 -17.30 7.00
C GLU A 40 -0.66 -17.06 5.57
N ASN A 41 -0.80 -15.85 5.05
CA ASN A 41 -0.31 -15.52 3.73
C ASN A 41 1.22 -15.58 3.66
N GLY A 42 1.92 -15.22 4.74
CA GLY A 42 3.36 -15.41 4.86
C GLY A 42 3.76 -16.89 4.70
N TRP A 43 3.04 -17.80 5.36
CA TRP A 43 3.24 -19.25 5.20
C TRP A 43 2.92 -19.73 3.78
N ILE A 44 1.83 -19.24 3.17
CA ILE A 44 1.48 -19.57 1.78
C ILE A 44 2.58 -19.11 0.82
N ALA A 45 3.14 -17.91 1.00
CA ALA A 45 4.21 -17.38 0.18
C ALA A 45 5.48 -18.26 0.25
N VAL A 46 5.87 -18.71 1.45
CA VAL A 46 6.99 -19.64 1.64
C VAL A 46 6.76 -20.98 0.94
N TRP A 47 5.52 -21.48 0.96
CA TRP A 47 5.17 -22.75 0.33
C TRP A 47 5.21 -22.70 -1.21
N LEU A 48 5.00 -21.52 -1.81
CA LEU A 48 5.00 -21.29 -3.25
C LEU A 48 6.39 -20.96 -3.84
N MET A 49 7.43 -20.84 -3.03
CA MET A 49 8.83 -20.66 -3.46
C MET A 49 9.48 -21.98 -3.88
#